data_AF-A0A1I0E1R8-F1
#
_entry.id   AF-A0A1I0E1R8-F1
#
_cell.length_a   1.000
_cell.length_b   1.000
_cell.length_c   1.000
_cell.angle_alpha   90.00
_cell.angle_beta   90.00
_cell.angle_gamma   90.00
#
_symmetry.space_group_name_H-M   'P 1'
#
loop_
_entity.id
_entity.type
_entity.pdbx_description
1 polymer ?
#
loop_
_entity_poly.entity_id
_entity_poly.type
_entity_poly.pdbx_seq_one_letter_code
_entity_poly.pdbx_strand_id
1 'polypeptide(L)'
;MTIEIFVPDIGDDEVDVTEVLVKVGDTITLEQSLMVVEGDKASMEVPSPQAGKVAQILVNVGDKVKTGSLVMIFEQAGVAASDEKPATSLAATTQTNSAVIETIFVPDIGDDEVDVTEILVKVGDTITQEQSLIVVEGDKASMEVPSPKAGVVSAITINVGDKVKTGSAIMAFSITSASASAPAVAAAPVQNTSVSSTKVISVPDIGSDEVDVTEVLVKVGDSIKKEQSLIVVEGDKASMEVPAECDGIVSEVTIKVGDKVKTGSPIMIFTVTSSANTTAPVQASQPAAQAPKAQATSAVSPASSVASSKNEFEANDAYVHATPLVRRLAREFGVNLAKVKGTGRKNRILREDVQAYVRDAIKKVESGATANSGAGLGLIPWPKVDFAKFGETEEVELSRIQKLSGANLSRNWVMIPHVTQFDDVDITDLEAFRKQQNQEAEKKKMDLKITPLVFLMKAAAKALEAFPRFNSSLSEDAQKLILKKYINIGVAVDTPNGLVVPVFKDVNKKGIVELSRELAVISKKAREGKLTASDMQGGCFTISSLGGLGGTSFTPIVNAPEVAILGVSKSAMKPVWNGKEFTPRLMLPLSLSYDHRVIDGADGARFITYLGSVIADLRRLIM
;
A
#
# COMPACT_ATOMS: atom_id res chain seq x y z
N MET A 1 46.71 -1.45 -25.15
CA MET A 1 46.28 -1.25 -26.55
C MET A 1 45.36 -0.05 -26.58
N THR A 2 45.49 0.81 -27.58
CA THR A 2 44.51 1.89 -27.82
C THR A 2 43.29 1.32 -28.54
N ILE A 3 42.10 1.78 -28.15
CA ILE A 3 40.79 1.36 -28.67
C ILE A 3 40.03 2.62 -29.08
N GLU A 4 39.60 2.66 -30.33
CA GLU A 4 38.86 3.79 -30.90
C GLU A 4 37.34 3.59 -30.72
N ILE A 5 36.65 4.59 -30.17
CA ILE A 5 35.21 4.55 -29.89
C ILE A 5 34.48 5.50 -30.84
N PHE A 6 33.57 4.93 -31.62
CA PHE A 6 32.78 5.61 -32.63
C PHE A 6 31.34 5.84 -32.18
N VAL A 7 30.69 6.89 -32.68
CA VAL A 7 29.26 7.14 -32.46
C VAL A 7 28.43 5.95 -32.98
N PRO A 8 27.53 5.35 -32.18
CA PRO A 8 26.63 4.29 -32.63
C PRO A 8 25.58 4.83 -33.62
N ASP A 9 24.73 3.96 -34.16
CA ASP A 9 23.63 4.39 -35.02
C ASP A 9 22.49 5.02 -34.21
N ILE A 10 22.33 6.34 -34.32
CA ILE A 10 21.32 7.15 -33.62
C ILE A 10 20.05 7.31 -34.49
N GLY A 11 20.09 6.95 -35.79
CA GLY A 11 18.93 6.98 -36.69
C GLY A 11 18.61 8.32 -37.37
N ASP A 12 19.34 9.40 -37.06
CA ASP A 12 19.35 10.69 -37.81
C ASP A 12 20.81 11.00 -38.25
N ASP A 13 21.01 11.67 -39.41
CA ASP A 13 22.32 11.79 -40.10
C ASP A 13 23.35 12.75 -39.45
N GLU A 14 22.91 13.69 -38.61
CA GLU A 14 23.73 14.66 -37.86
C GLU A 14 23.07 14.96 -36.52
N VAL A 15 23.86 14.97 -35.44
CA VAL A 15 23.38 15.17 -34.06
C VAL A 15 24.33 16.13 -33.33
N ASP A 16 23.80 17.02 -32.49
CA ASP A 16 24.59 17.99 -31.71
C ASP A 16 25.00 17.42 -30.35
N VAL A 17 26.26 17.55 -29.94
CA VAL A 17 26.74 17.12 -28.61
C VAL A 17 26.40 18.16 -27.56
N THR A 18 25.50 17.83 -26.63
CA THR A 18 25.04 18.75 -25.58
C THR A 18 25.87 18.65 -24.29
N GLU A 19 26.39 17.47 -23.95
CA GLU A 19 27.27 17.31 -22.78
C GLU A 19 28.26 16.14 -22.95
N VAL A 20 29.49 16.30 -22.46
CA VAL A 20 30.50 15.23 -22.40
C VAL A 20 30.75 14.86 -20.93
N LEU A 21 30.30 13.66 -20.54
CA LEU A 21 30.18 13.23 -19.14
C LEU A 21 31.47 12.65 -18.55
N VAL A 22 32.54 12.55 -19.34
CA VAL A 22 33.80 11.87 -18.99
C VAL A 22 35.02 12.74 -19.33
N LYS A 23 36.12 12.55 -18.59
CA LYS A 23 37.36 13.34 -18.73
C LYS A 23 38.55 12.46 -19.08
N VAL A 24 39.57 13.05 -19.69
CA VAL A 24 40.82 12.36 -20.03
C VAL A 24 41.51 11.87 -18.75
N GLY A 25 41.76 10.56 -18.66
CA GLY A 25 42.29 9.86 -17.48
C GLY A 25 41.26 8.99 -16.73
N ASP A 26 39.96 9.24 -16.92
CA ASP A 26 38.89 8.52 -16.23
C ASP A 26 38.85 7.04 -16.63
N THR A 27 38.38 6.19 -15.72
CA THR A 27 38.27 4.74 -15.91
C THR A 27 36.80 4.37 -16.04
N ILE A 28 36.41 3.88 -17.20
CA ILE A 28 35.01 3.72 -17.61
C ILE A 28 34.65 2.23 -17.70
N THR A 29 33.46 1.88 -17.23
CA THR A 29 32.91 0.53 -17.31
C THR A 29 32.05 0.32 -18.57
N LEU A 30 31.79 -0.94 -18.91
CA LEU A 30 30.92 -1.30 -20.03
C LEU A 30 29.50 -0.74 -19.79
N GLU A 31 28.86 -0.23 -20.84
CA GLU A 31 27.54 0.43 -20.87
C GLU A 31 27.43 1.77 -20.10
N GLN A 32 28.51 2.29 -19.50
CA GLN A 32 28.51 3.61 -18.85
C GLN A 32 28.42 4.75 -19.88
N SER A 33 27.52 5.71 -19.67
CA SER A 33 27.29 6.87 -20.55
C SER A 33 28.55 7.75 -20.73
N LEU A 34 28.86 8.09 -21.97
CA LEU A 34 30.03 8.89 -22.37
C LEU A 34 29.68 10.36 -22.63
N MET A 35 28.53 10.59 -23.27
CA MET A 35 28.04 11.91 -23.68
C MET A 35 26.54 11.88 -23.92
N VAL A 36 25.92 13.06 -23.81
CA VAL A 36 24.54 13.33 -24.22
C VAL A 36 24.58 14.01 -25.58
N VAL A 37 23.70 13.56 -26.49
CA VAL A 37 23.55 14.10 -27.85
C VAL A 37 22.08 14.39 -28.13
N GLU A 38 21.79 15.51 -28.78
CA GLU A 38 20.41 15.94 -29.05
C GLU A 38 20.11 15.95 -30.55
N GLY A 39 19.09 15.18 -30.93
CA GLY A 39 18.51 15.16 -32.27
C GLY A 39 17.12 15.79 -32.29
N ASP A 40 16.62 16.11 -33.49
CA ASP A 40 15.38 16.86 -33.80
C ASP A 40 14.07 16.35 -33.15
N LYS A 41 14.12 15.23 -32.41
CA LYS A 41 12.95 14.58 -31.78
C LYS A 41 13.21 14.10 -30.35
N ALA A 42 14.47 13.97 -29.91
CA ALA A 42 14.86 13.49 -28.58
C ALA A 42 16.36 13.69 -28.30
N SER A 43 16.69 13.93 -27.03
CA SER A 43 18.05 13.73 -26.50
C SER A 43 18.28 12.24 -26.21
N MET A 44 19.51 11.75 -26.47
CA MET A 44 19.94 10.38 -26.18
C MET A 44 21.32 10.36 -25.53
N GLU A 45 21.55 9.39 -24.66
CA GLU A 45 22.87 9.11 -24.09
C GLU A 45 23.61 8.08 -24.95
N VAL A 46 24.92 8.28 -25.14
CA VAL A 46 25.80 7.34 -25.86
C VAL A 46 26.56 6.47 -24.83
N PRO A 47 26.19 5.19 -24.64
CA PRO A 47 26.86 4.29 -23.69
C PRO A 47 28.20 3.77 -24.22
N SER A 48 29.15 3.50 -23.30
CA SER A 48 30.46 2.98 -23.66
C SER A 48 30.39 1.52 -24.12
N PRO A 49 30.81 1.18 -25.35
CA PRO A 49 30.76 -0.21 -25.83
C PRO A 49 31.78 -1.13 -25.14
N GLN A 50 32.82 -0.58 -24.49
CA GLN A 50 33.88 -1.35 -23.82
C GLN A 50 34.40 -0.62 -22.56
N ALA A 51 35.01 -1.39 -21.64
CA ALA A 51 35.66 -0.85 -20.45
C ALA A 51 37.15 -0.53 -20.72
N GLY A 52 37.63 0.62 -20.24
CA GLY A 52 39.00 1.10 -20.44
C GLY A 52 39.24 2.46 -19.78
N LYS A 53 40.44 3.03 -19.96
CA LYS A 53 40.72 4.41 -19.54
C LYS A 53 40.64 5.38 -20.70
N VAL A 54 40.06 6.56 -20.52
CA VAL A 54 40.07 7.62 -21.55
C VAL A 54 41.49 8.13 -21.74
N ALA A 55 42.10 7.87 -22.90
CA ALA A 55 43.42 8.40 -23.26
C ALA A 55 43.30 9.77 -23.95
N GLN A 56 42.27 9.96 -24.79
CA GLN A 56 41.98 11.23 -25.45
C GLN A 56 40.49 11.35 -25.82
N ILE A 57 39.94 12.56 -25.71
CA ILE A 57 38.63 12.95 -26.24
C ILE A 57 38.88 13.90 -27.42
N LEU A 58 38.15 13.76 -28.52
CA LEU A 58 38.35 14.53 -29.75
C LEU A 58 37.14 15.42 -30.13
N VAL A 59 36.11 15.47 -29.29
CA VAL A 59 34.84 16.18 -29.53
C VAL A 59 34.50 17.03 -28.30
N ASN A 60 34.02 18.25 -28.51
CA ASN A 60 33.67 19.21 -27.45
C ASN A 60 32.13 19.36 -27.36
N VAL A 61 31.68 20.01 -26.29
CA VAL A 61 30.28 20.45 -26.16
C VAL A 61 29.97 21.50 -27.23
N GLY A 62 28.91 21.27 -28.00
CA GLY A 62 28.49 22.10 -29.14
C GLY A 62 29.03 21.66 -30.51
N ASP A 63 29.83 20.59 -30.58
CA ASP A 63 30.28 20.01 -31.87
C ASP A 63 29.19 19.10 -32.49
N LYS A 64 29.08 19.12 -33.83
CA LYS A 64 28.21 18.21 -34.59
C LYS A 64 28.90 16.90 -34.90
N VAL A 65 28.24 15.78 -34.57
CA VAL A 65 28.73 14.42 -34.84
C VAL A 65 27.79 13.64 -35.75
N LYS A 66 28.33 12.63 -36.43
CA LYS A 66 27.61 11.70 -37.31
C LYS A 66 27.79 10.27 -36.82
N THR A 67 26.81 9.39 -37.07
CA THR A 67 26.95 7.93 -36.93
C THR A 67 28.28 7.45 -37.53
N GLY A 68 29.08 6.73 -36.75
CA GLY A 68 30.41 6.24 -37.16
C GLY A 68 31.57 7.26 -37.06
N SER A 69 31.37 8.46 -36.48
CA SER A 69 32.46 9.40 -36.21
C SER A 69 33.30 8.96 -35.00
N LEU A 70 34.62 9.16 -35.03
CA LEU A 70 35.51 8.88 -33.90
C LEU A 70 35.34 9.93 -32.80
N VAL A 71 34.96 9.52 -31.59
CA VAL A 71 34.69 10.44 -30.46
C VAL A 71 35.84 10.44 -29.45
N MET A 72 36.32 9.26 -29.08
CA MET A 72 37.29 9.06 -28.01
C MET A 72 38.25 7.91 -28.33
N ILE A 73 39.46 8.01 -27.78
CA ILE A 73 40.46 6.93 -27.80
C ILE A 73 40.68 6.49 -26.36
N PHE A 74 40.45 5.21 -26.08
CA PHE A 74 40.67 4.59 -24.79
C PHE A 74 42.00 3.82 -24.80
N GLU A 75 42.62 3.63 -23.65
CA GLU A 75 43.71 2.68 -23.46
C GLU A 75 43.29 1.53 -22.54
N GLN A 76 43.49 0.30 -23.02
CA GLN A 76 43.24 -0.93 -22.28
C GLN A 76 44.56 -1.57 -21.84
N ALA A 77 44.67 -1.85 -20.54
CA ALA A 77 45.74 -2.65 -19.96
C ALA A 77 45.56 -4.12 -20.37
N GLY A 78 46.36 -4.57 -21.34
CA GLY A 78 46.23 -5.90 -21.93
C GLY A 78 47.01 -6.98 -21.19
N VAL A 79 46.43 -8.18 -21.12
CA VAL A 79 47.13 -9.43 -20.78
C VAL A 79 46.79 -10.46 -21.87
N ALA A 80 47.80 -11.06 -22.46
CA ALA A 80 47.68 -12.16 -23.43
C ALA A 80 48.16 -13.49 -22.80
N ALA A 81 47.69 -14.62 -23.33
CA ALA A 81 47.79 -15.93 -22.68
C ALA A 81 49.09 -16.72 -22.96
N SER A 82 49.43 -17.67 -22.07
CA SER A 82 49.98 -19.02 -22.39
C SER A 82 50.15 -19.88 -21.12
N ASP A 83 50.53 -21.16 -21.31
CA ASP A 83 50.33 -22.28 -20.37
C ASP A 83 51.45 -22.61 -19.35
N GLU A 84 51.06 -23.49 -18.41
CA GLU A 84 51.85 -24.51 -17.68
C GLU A 84 52.74 -24.19 -16.44
N LYS A 85 53.17 -25.30 -15.83
CA LYS A 85 53.77 -25.54 -14.49
C LYS A 85 55.33 -25.46 -14.50
N PRO A 86 56.08 -25.68 -13.39
CA PRO A 86 55.76 -25.57 -11.95
C PRO A 86 56.85 -24.91 -11.03
N ALA A 87 56.42 -24.47 -9.83
CA ALA A 87 57.13 -24.54 -8.52
C ALA A 87 58.48 -23.82 -8.19
N THR A 88 58.53 -23.34 -6.92
CA THR A 88 59.67 -23.32 -5.95
C THR A 88 60.22 -21.94 -5.48
N SER A 89 60.58 -21.89 -4.18
CA SER A 89 61.41 -20.92 -3.41
C SER A 89 60.92 -19.49 -3.09
N LEU A 90 60.55 -19.28 -1.81
CA LEU A 90 61.22 -18.42 -0.79
C LEU A 90 61.94 -17.13 -1.29
N ALA A 91 61.77 -15.92 -0.71
CA ALA A 91 61.29 -15.54 0.64
C ALA A 91 60.74 -14.07 0.70
N ALA A 92 60.42 -13.58 1.91
CA ALA A 92 59.97 -12.20 2.21
C ALA A 92 61.09 -11.14 1.97
N THR A 93 60.88 -9.80 1.99
CA THR A 93 59.91 -8.92 2.71
C THR A 93 59.85 -7.59 1.90
N THR A 94 58.78 -6.79 1.79
CA THR A 94 58.12 -5.94 2.82
C THR A 94 56.95 -5.19 2.14
N GLN A 95 55.92 -4.76 2.88
CA GLN A 95 54.84 -3.90 2.35
C GLN A 95 54.92 -2.47 2.91
N THR A 96 54.65 -1.48 2.05
CA THR A 96 54.30 -0.10 2.41
C THR A 96 52.85 0.16 2.01
N ASN A 97 52.09 0.86 2.87
CA ASN A 97 50.67 1.10 2.67
C ASN A 97 50.42 2.60 2.47
N SER A 98 49.68 2.99 1.43
CA SER A 98 49.39 4.39 1.08
C SER A 98 47.89 4.61 1.01
N ALA A 99 47.36 5.44 1.91
CA ALA A 99 45.96 5.85 1.86
C ALA A 99 45.76 6.95 0.81
N VAL A 100 44.59 6.95 0.17
CA VAL A 100 44.16 7.99 -0.78
C VAL A 100 43.07 8.83 -0.14
N ILE A 101 43.12 10.14 -0.35
CA ILE A 101 42.13 11.12 0.12
C ILE A 101 41.43 11.68 -1.13
N GLU A 102 40.10 11.68 -1.14
CA GLU A 102 39.26 12.11 -2.26
C GLU A 102 38.25 13.18 -1.78
N THR A 103 38.10 14.27 -2.53
CA THR A 103 37.25 15.42 -2.14
C THR A 103 35.93 15.40 -2.89
N ILE A 104 34.82 15.59 -2.17
CA ILE A 104 33.45 15.54 -2.70
C ILE A 104 32.90 16.96 -2.87
N PHE A 105 32.17 17.17 -3.98
CA PHE A 105 31.62 18.45 -4.40
C PHE A 105 30.09 18.43 -4.42
N VAL A 106 29.46 19.61 -4.35
CA VAL A 106 28.00 19.77 -4.47
C VAL A 106 27.53 19.34 -5.87
N PRO A 107 26.54 18.43 -6.01
CA PRO A 107 25.95 18.03 -7.30
C PRO A 107 25.05 19.14 -7.86
N ASP A 108 24.33 18.89 -8.97
CA ASP A 108 23.40 19.89 -9.50
C ASP A 108 22.13 20.04 -8.65
N ILE A 109 21.75 21.29 -8.41
CA ILE A 109 20.57 21.71 -7.63
C ILE A 109 19.63 22.59 -8.49
N GLY A 110 20.04 23.04 -9.68
CA GLY A 110 19.17 23.71 -10.66
C GLY A 110 18.78 25.18 -10.39
N ASP A 111 19.18 25.77 -9.26
CA ASP A 111 19.12 27.20 -8.96
C ASP A 111 20.54 27.69 -8.53
N ASP A 112 20.97 28.90 -8.97
CA ASP A 112 22.39 29.35 -8.98
C ASP A 112 23.07 29.55 -7.60
N GLU A 113 22.30 29.75 -6.52
CA GLU A 113 22.79 29.97 -5.14
C GLU A 113 21.82 29.38 -4.13
N VAL A 114 22.32 28.54 -3.21
CA VAL A 114 21.51 27.85 -2.19
C VAL A 114 22.19 27.96 -0.82
N ASP A 115 21.41 28.12 0.24
CA ASP A 115 21.90 28.28 1.62
C ASP A 115 21.97 26.92 2.35
N VAL A 116 23.08 26.63 3.04
CA VAL A 116 23.25 25.38 3.83
C VAL A 116 22.57 25.51 5.19
N THR A 117 21.50 24.75 5.42
CA THR A 117 20.68 24.86 6.64
C THR A 117 21.10 23.88 7.74
N GLU A 118 21.60 22.70 7.40
CA GLU A 118 22.13 21.74 8.39
C GLU A 118 23.24 20.85 7.78
N ILE A 119 24.26 20.53 8.59
CA ILE A 119 25.33 19.60 8.26
C ILE A 119 25.18 18.36 9.15
N LEU A 120 24.84 17.22 8.55
CA LEU A 120 24.35 16.03 9.27
C LEU A 120 25.47 15.10 9.77
N VAL A 121 26.73 15.40 9.43
CA VAL A 121 27.88 14.51 9.63
C VAL A 121 29.11 15.25 10.16
N LYS A 122 30.01 14.55 10.85
CA LYS A 122 31.17 15.13 11.55
C LYS A 122 32.49 14.53 11.08
N VAL A 123 33.57 15.27 11.31
CA VAL A 123 34.94 14.78 11.04
C VAL A 123 35.23 13.56 11.90
N GLY A 124 35.56 12.44 11.27
CA GLY A 124 35.74 11.12 11.87
C GLY A 124 34.59 10.14 11.64
N ASP A 125 33.41 10.59 11.18
CA ASP A 125 32.27 9.70 10.94
C ASP A 125 32.51 8.80 9.71
N THR A 126 32.04 7.55 9.80
CA THR A 126 32.03 6.60 8.68
C THR A 126 30.68 6.65 7.99
N ILE A 127 30.67 6.96 6.71
CA ILE A 127 29.48 7.24 5.91
C ILE A 127 29.29 6.13 4.88
N THR A 128 28.04 5.70 4.66
CA THR A 128 27.68 4.76 3.59
C THR A 128 27.31 5.50 2.31
N GLN A 129 27.41 4.82 1.17
CA GLN A 129 26.90 5.34 -0.10
C GLN A 129 25.39 5.66 0.03
N GLU A 130 24.94 6.71 -0.65
CA GLU A 130 23.59 7.29 -0.61
C GLU A 130 23.13 7.94 0.72
N GLN A 131 23.98 7.97 1.76
CA GLN A 131 23.66 8.65 3.03
C GLN A 131 23.78 10.18 2.92
N SER A 132 22.75 10.92 3.38
CA SER A 132 22.70 12.39 3.37
C SER A 132 23.86 13.05 4.13
N LEU A 133 24.52 14.03 3.50
CA LEU A 133 25.66 14.78 4.03
C LEU A 133 25.25 16.14 4.59
N ILE A 134 24.47 16.90 3.82
CA ILE A 134 24.01 18.26 4.13
C ILE A 134 22.56 18.45 3.66
N VAL A 135 21.86 19.38 4.31
CA VAL A 135 20.55 19.89 3.88
C VAL A 135 20.74 21.32 3.36
N VAL A 136 20.12 21.63 2.23
CA VAL A 136 20.17 22.93 1.57
C VAL A 136 18.76 23.42 1.25
N GLU A 137 18.49 24.72 1.39
CA GLU A 137 17.16 25.31 1.18
C GLU A 137 17.17 26.32 0.04
N GLY A 138 16.38 26.05 -1.00
CA GLY A 138 16.15 26.94 -2.13
C GLY A 138 14.73 27.51 -2.12
N ASP A 139 14.49 28.57 -2.90
CA ASP A 139 13.29 29.44 -2.91
C ASP A 139 11.93 28.73 -3.19
N LYS A 140 11.94 27.40 -3.39
CA LYS A 140 10.75 26.57 -3.67
C LYS A 140 10.70 25.25 -2.88
N ALA A 141 11.84 24.76 -2.37
CA ALA A 141 11.94 23.50 -1.64
C ALA A 141 13.31 23.36 -0.92
N SER A 142 13.32 22.62 0.19
CA SER A 142 14.55 22.08 0.78
C SER A 142 14.93 20.76 0.10
N MET A 143 16.23 20.49 -0.04
CA MET A 143 16.78 19.27 -0.62
C MET A 143 17.94 18.71 0.23
N GLU A 144 18.10 17.39 0.23
CA GLU A 144 19.22 16.70 0.87
C GLU A 144 20.26 16.28 -0.17
N VAL A 145 21.55 16.43 0.14
CA VAL A 145 22.67 16.01 -0.73
C VAL A 145 23.25 14.68 -0.24
N PRO A 146 23.03 13.56 -0.96
CA PRO A 146 23.54 12.23 -0.56
C PRO A 146 25.01 12.01 -0.90
N SER A 147 25.68 11.13 -0.16
CA SER A 147 27.08 10.76 -0.37
C SER A 147 27.25 9.82 -1.57
N PRO A 148 28.06 10.17 -2.60
CA PRO A 148 28.25 9.32 -3.77
C PRO A 148 29.11 8.07 -3.53
N LYS A 149 29.81 7.98 -2.38
CA LYS A 149 30.68 6.85 -2.00
C LYS A 149 30.62 6.59 -0.49
N ALA A 150 30.98 5.38 -0.08
CA ALA A 150 31.23 5.05 1.32
C ALA A 150 32.69 5.35 1.72
N GLY A 151 32.92 5.92 2.91
CA GLY A 151 34.25 6.30 3.41
C GLY A 151 34.21 7.02 4.75
N VAL A 152 35.37 7.39 5.28
CA VAL A 152 35.50 8.14 6.55
C VAL A 152 35.76 9.62 6.27
N VAL A 153 34.99 10.53 6.91
CA VAL A 153 35.17 11.99 6.78
C VAL A 153 36.49 12.40 7.45
N SER A 154 37.42 12.95 6.67
CA SER A 154 38.72 13.44 7.16
C SER A 154 38.75 14.95 7.41
N ALA A 155 37.94 15.73 6.67
CA ALA A 155 37.76 17.17 6.87
C ALA A 155 36.42 17.65 6.30
N ILE A 156 35.84 18.68 6.91
CA ILE A 156 34.65 19.42 6.45
C ILE A 156 35.08 20.87 6.23
N THR A 157 34.63 21.48 5.12
CA THR A 157 35.17 22.78 4.63
C THR A 157 34.13 23.91 4.64
N ILE A 158 32.88 23.61 5.01
CA ILE A 158 31.72 24.51 4.95
C ILE A 158 31.03 24.52 6.32
N ASN A 159 30.43 25.65 6.72
CA ASN A 159 29.68 25.82 7.96
C ASN A 159 28.17 25.95 7.68
N VAL A 160 27.37 25.78 8.74
CA VAL A 160 25.92 26.05 8.67
C VAL A 160 25.69 27.55 8.47
N GLY A 161 24.90 27.90 7.45
CA GLY A 161 24.65 29.28 7.03
C GLY A 161 25.56 29.81 5.91
N ASP A 162 26.50 29.01 5.41
CA ASP A 162 27.30 29.38 4.22
C ASP A 162 26.50 29.18 2.92
N LYS A 163 26.69 30.08 1.94
CA LYS A 163 26.15 29.97 0.58
C LYS A 163 26.99 29.03 -0.27
N VAL A 164 26.36 28.05 -0.92
CA VAL A 164 27.03 27.09 -1.79
C VAL A 164 26.53 27.16 -3.23
N LYS A 165 27.43 26.83 -4.16
CA LYS A 165 27.15 26.68 -5.59
C LYS A 165 27.43 25.27 -6.06
N THR A 166 26.80 24.90 -7.16
CA THR A 166 27.11 23.72 -7.97
C THR A 166 28.62 23.54 -8.13
N GLY A 167 29.15 22.36 -7.80
CA GLY A 167 30.59 22.09 -7.86
C GLY A 167 31.45 22.70 -6.75
N SER A 168 30.88 23.22 -5.65
CA SER A 168 31.65 23.67 -4.47
C SER A 168 32.17 22.49 -3.65
N ALA A 169 33.37 22.57 -3.07
CA ALA A 169 33.97 21.48 -2.31
C ALA A 169 33.41 21.40 -0.87
N ILE A 170 32.77 20.29 -0.51
CA ILE A 170 32.10 20.13 0.80
C ILE A 170 33.05 19.50 1.83
N MET A 171 33.54 18.29 1.54
CA MET A 171 34.23 17.41 2.50
C MET A 171 35.26 16.53 1.80
N ALA A 172 36.27 16.06 2.54
CA ALA A 172 37.29 15.13 2.04
C ALA A 172 37.25 13.78 2.79
N PHE A 173 37.32 12.68 2.05
CA PHE A 173 37.12 11.32 2.53
C PHE A 173 38.34 10.43 2.34
N SER A 174 38.49 9.41 3.19
CA SER A 174 39.41 8.29 2.99
C SER A 174 38.66 6.97 2.85
N ILE A 175 39.10 6.12 1.92
CA ILE A 175 38.44 4.86 1.54
C ILE A 175 39.46 3.71 1.65
N THR A 176 39.05 2.55 2.13
CA THR A 176 39.87 1.32 2.21
C THR A 176 39.01 0.11 1.84
N SER A 177 39.54 -0.85 1.07
CA SER A 177 38.80 -2.01 0.58
C SER A 177 39.52 -3.35 0.83
N ALA A 178 38.76 -4.35 1.30
CA ALA A 178 39.19 -5.74 1.51
C ALA A 178 37.95 -6.67 1.52
N SER A 179 38.13 -7.99 1.32
CA SER A 179 37.02 -8.92 1.06
C SER A 179 37.25 -10.36 1.56
N ALA A 180 36.15 -11.12 1.62
CA ALA A 180 36.01 -12.59 1.53
C ALA A 180 36.07 -13.50 2.79
N SER A 181 34.98 -14.26 2.96
CA SER A 181 34.91 -15.70 3.33
C SER A 181 35.25 -16.21 4.76
N ALA A 182 34.84 -17.45 5.05
CA ALA A 182 34.91 -18.18 6.34
C ALA A 182 35.09 -19.71 6.06
N PRO A 183 35.07 -20.66 7.03
CA PRO A 183 35.18 -20.61 8.51
C PRO A 183 36.19 -21.63 9.13
N ALA A 184 36.51 -21.57 10.45
CA ALA A 184 36.72 -22.76 11.34
C ALA A 184 37.19 -22.48 12.82
N VAL A 185 36.30 -22.79 13.79
CA VAL A 185 36.49 -23.46 15.11
C VAL A 185 37.75 -23.28 16.01
N ALA A 186 37.52 -22.71 17.22
CA ALA A 186 38.21 -22.89 18.54
C ALA A 186 39.71 -22.48 18.71
N ALA A 187 40.20 -21.98 19.86
CA ALA A 187 39.67 -21.99 21.24
C ALA A 187 40.04 -20.71 22.06
N ALA A 188 39.42 -20.57 23.25
CA ALA A 188 39.66 -19.51 24.25
C ALA A 188 40.99 -19.73 25.05
N PRO A 189 41.54 -18.75 25.80
CA PRO A 189 40.90 -17.52 26.31
C PRO A 189 41.66 -16.19 26.06
N VAL A 190 40.96 -15.07 26.32
CA VAL A 190 41.55 -13.74 26.46
C VAL A 190 41.02 -13.03 27.71
N GLN A 191 41.89 -12.35 28.44
CA GLN A 191 41.52 -11.23 29.32
C GLN A 191 41.72 -9.94 28.55
N ASN A 192 40.80 -8.97 28.66
CA ASN A 192 41.17 -7.57 28.47
C ASN A 192 40.28 -6.65 29.29
N THR A 193 40.80 -5.47 29.63
CA THR A 193 40.23 -4.61 30.69
C THR A 193 39.06 -3.77 30.18
N SER A 194 38.01 -3.67 31.00
CA SER A 194 36.83 -2.84 30.72
C SER A 194 36.97 -1.41 31.23
N VAL A 195 36.21 -0.50 30.62
CA VAL A 195 35.77 0.76 31.26
C VAL A 195 34.27 0.83 31.02
N SER A 196 33.48 0.92 32.09
CA SER A 196 32.01 0.81 32.04
C SER A 196 31.35 1.88 32.89
N SER A 197 30.35 2.56 32.35
CA SER A 197 29.52 3.53 33.08
C SER A 197 28.10 3.01 33.28
N THR A 198 27.57 3.24 34.48
CA THR A 198 26.25 2.81 34.91
C THR A 198 25.32 4.03 34.94
N LYS A 199 24.11 3.91 34.40
CA LYS A 199 23.08 4.97 34.41
C LYS A 199 21.79 4.41 35.03
N VAL A 200 21.16 5.19 35.90
CA VAL A 200 19.84 4.88 36.48
C VAL A 200 18.76 5.58 35.65
N ILE A 201 17.64 4.90 35.39
CA ILE A 201 16.48 5.47 34.68
C ILE A 201 15.30 5.59 35.67
N SER A 202 14.60 6.72 35.62
CA SER A 202 13.48 7.07 36.51
C SER A 202 12.16 7.19 35.75
N VAL A 203 11.03 7.12 36.47
CA VAL A 203 9.69 7.34 35.92
C VAL A 203 9.55 8.79 35.39
N PRO A 204 9.20 9.00 34.11
CA PRO A 204 8.89 10.32 33.55
C PRO A 204 7.68 10.98 34.21
N ASP A 205 7.35 12.23 33.84
CA ASP A 205 6.22 12.92 34.46
C ASP A 205 4.86 12.41 33.94
N ILE A 206 4.11 11.76 34.85
CA ILE A 206 2.81 11.13 34.60
C ILE A 206 1.61 12.02 34.97
N GLY A 207 1.85 13.30 35.27
CA GLY A 207 0.81 14.34 35.41
C GLY A 207 -0.19 14.11 36.56
N SER A 208 0.11 13.19 37.48
CA SER A 208 -0.70 12.85 38.64
C SER A 208 0.20 12.24 39.74
N ASP A 209 -0.13 12.50 41.01
CA ASP A 209 0.84 12.38 42.12
C ASP A 209 1.20 10.92 42.56
N GLU A 210 0.40 9.92 42.15
CA GLU A 210 0.61 8.48 42.40
C GLU A 210 -0.05 7.62 41.33
N VAL A 211 0.66 6.62 40.82
CA VAL A 211 0.14 5.61 39.87
C VAL A 211 0.67 4.22 40.25
N ASP A 212 -0.11 3.17 40.00
CA ASP A 212 0.23 1.78 40.32
C ASP A 212 0.84 1.05 39.09
N VAL A 213 1.89 0.23 39.32
CA VAL A 213 2.57 -0.55 38.26
C VAL A 213 1.85 -1.88 38.03
N THR A 214 1.27 -2.09 36.84
CA THR A 214 0.46 -3.28 36.53
C THR A 214 1.25 -4.41 35.88
N GLU A 215 2.26 -4.11 35.06
CA GLU A 215 3.15 -5.13 34.46
C GLU A 215 4.58 -4.61 34.23
N VAL A 216 5.57 -5.47 34.41
CA VAL A 216 6.99 -5.19 34.14
C VAL A 216 7.44 -6.10 32.99
N LEU A 217 7.75 -5.51 31.84
CA LEU A 217 7.87 -6.23 30.57
C LEU A 217 9.28 -6.77 30.27
N VAL A 218 10.27 -6.42 31.10
CA VAL A 218 11.70 -6.69 30.87
C VAL A 218 12.39 -7.30 32.09
N LYS A 219 13.44 -8.09 31.87
CA LYS A 219 14.16 -8.83 32.92
C LYS A 219 15.63 -8.44 33.00
N VAL A 220 16.25 -8.72 34.15
CA VAL A 220 17.70 -8.53 34.34
C VAL A 220 18.46 -9.37 33.32
N GLY A 221 19.33 -8.71 32.55
CA GLY A 221 20.09 -9.28 31.44
C GLY A 221 19.49 -9.07 30.05
N ASP A 222 18.26 -8.56 29.91
CA ASP A 222 17.70 -8.22 28.61
C ASP A 222 18.39 -6.98 28.01
N SER A 223 18.55 -7.00 26.68
CA SER A 223 19.05 -5.88 25.88
C SER A 223 17.88 -5.11 25.30
N ILE A 224 17.78 -3.82 25.64
CA ILE A 224 16.62 -2.96 25.38
C ILE A 224 17.03 -1.85 24.42
N LYS A 225 16.12 -1.51 23.49
CA LYS A 225 16.30 -0.41 22.55
C LYS A 225 15.57 0.87 23.00
N LYS A 226 16.04 2.03 22.56
CA LYS A 226 15.32 3.31 22.65
C LYS A 226 13.87 3.12 22.16
N GLU A 227 12.92 3.75 22.85
CA GLU A 227 11.47 3.68 22.62
C GLU A 227 10.78 2.34 22.91
N GLN A 228 11.50 1.30 23.37
CA GLN A 228 10.89 0.02 23.79
C GLN A 228 10.24 0.12 25.20
N SER A 229 8.99 -0.35 25.34
CA SER A 229 8.23 -0.31 26.60
C SER A 229 8.88 -1.11 27.73
N LEU A 230 9.08 -0.48 28.88
CA LEU A 230 9.71 -1.05 30.08
C LEU A 230 8.67 -1.60 31.08
N ILE A 231 7.66 -0.78 31.39
CA ILE A 231 6.60 -1.05 32.35
C ILE A 231 5.26 -0.49 31.85
N VAL A 232 4.17 -1.10 32.30
CA VAL A 232 2.80 -0.59 32.13
C VAL A 232 2.33 -0.05 33.48
N VAL A 233 1.73 1.15 33.47
CA VAL A 233 1.18 1.81 34.65
C VAL A 233 -0.27 2.21 34.41
N GLU A 234 -1.13 2.07 35.43
CA GLU A 234 -2.58 2.33 35.28
C GLU A 234 -3.02 3.52 36.12
N GLY A 235 -3.36 4.63 35.45
CA GLY A 235 -3.94 5.81 36.07
C GLY A 235 -5.46 5.84 35.95
N ASP A 236 -6.12 6.62 36.80
CA ASP A 236 -7.59 6.77 37.00
C ASP A 236 -8.46 6.97 35.72
N LYS A 237 -7.85 7.17 34.54
CA LYS A 237 -8.55 7.38 33.26
C LYS A 237 -7.93 6.65 32.06
N ALA A 238 -6.73 6.08 32.18
CA ALA A 238 -6.04 5.34 31.12
C ALA A 238 -4.84 4.56 31.66
N SER A 239 -4.58 3.39 31.08
CA SER A 239 -3.28 2.72 31.16
C SER A 239 -2.29 3.42 30.22
N MET A 240 -1.03 3.56 30.64
CA MET A 240 0.05 4.16 29.85
C MET A 240 1.30 3.30 29.93
N GLU A 241 2.05 3.20 28.83
CA GLU A 241 3.32 2.48 28.77
C GLU A 241 4.48 3.47 28.95
N VAL A 242 5.52 3.07 29.69
CA VAL A 242 6.73 3.88 29.89
C VAL A 242 7.86 3.34 29.00
N PRO A 243 8.26 4.06 27.94
CA PRO A 243 9.31 3.63 27.01
C PRO A 243 10.74 3.87 27.55
N ALA A 244 11.71 3.14 27.00
CA ALA A 244 13.12 3.28 27.35
C ALA A 244 13.78 4.51 26.67
N GLU A 245 14.47 5.33 27.46
CA GLU A 245 15.17 6.54 26.98
C GLU A 245 16.50 6.27 26.25
N CYS A 246 17.10 5.09 26.43
CA CYS A 246 18.45 4.77 25.96
C CYS A 246 18.57 3.28 25.59
N ASP A 247 19.41 2.96 24.61
CA ASP A 247 19.86 1.59 24.36
C ASP A 247 20.74 1.10 25.53
N GLY A 248 20.54 -0.14 26.00
CA GLY A 248 21.36 -0.70 27.08
C GLY A 248 20.93 -2.07 27.58
N ILE A 249 21.76 -2.66 28.44
CA ILE A 249 21.48 -3.95 29.10
C ILE A 249 21.04 -3.68 30.54
N VAL A 250 19.92 -4.27 30.96
CA VAL A 250 19.40 -4.16 32.33
C VAL A 250 20.31 -4.90 33.30
N SER A 251 20.99 -4.19 34.19
CA SER A 251 21.84 -4.80 35.23
C SER A 251 21.10 -5.02 36.55
N GLU A 252 20.10 -4.21 36.90
CA GLU A 252 19.24 -4.44 38.07
C GLU A 252 17.84 -3.82 37.90
N VAL A 253 16.80 -4.51 38.39
CA VAL A 253 15.40 -4.03 38.41
C VAL A 253 14.97 -3.83 39.86
N THR A 254 14.55 -2.60 40.21
CA THR A 254 14.32 -2.20 41.60
C THR A 254 12.82 -2.22 41.99
N ILE A 255 11.92 -2.24 41.01
CA ILE A 255 10.46 -2.16 41.18
C ILE A 255 9.78 -3.52 40.95
N LYS A 256 8.68 -3.81 41.65
CA LYS A 256 7.84 -5.00 41.47
C LYS A 256 6.44 -4.65 40.97
N VAL A 257 5.77 -5.62 40.36
CA VAL A 257 4.36 -5.51 40.00
C VAL A 257 3.51 -5.27 41.25
N GLY A 258 2.69 -4.22 41.23
CA GLY A 258 1.89 -3.75 42.36
C GLY A 258 2.55 -2.70 43.27
N ASP A 259 3.78 -2.24 42.98
CA ASP A 259 4.37 -1.10 43.69
C ASP A 259 3.79 0.25 43.19
N LYS A 260 3.70 1.22 44.12
CA LYS A 260 3.28 2.60 43.86
C LYS A 260 4.48 3.46 43.43
N VAL A 261 4.34 4.16 42.30
CA VAL A 261 5.39 5.02 41.76
C VAL A 261 4.96 6.49 41.68
N LYS A 262 5.95 7.38 41.69
CA LYS A 262 5.81 8.83 41.52
C LYS A 262 6.78 9.31 40.44
N THR A 263 6.47 10.46 39.81
CA THR A 263 7.40 11.17 38.90
C THR A 263 8.79 11.27 39.53
N GLY A 264 9.81 10.77 38.83
CA GLY A 264 11.21 10.77 39.27
C GLY A 264 11.70 9.55 40.06
N SER A 265 10.83 8.62 40.48
CA SER A 265 11.26 7.38 41.16
C SER A 265 12.15 6.51 40.26
N PRO A 266 13.29 5.95 40.73
CA PRO A 266 14.16 5.10 39.93
C PRO A 266 13.53 3.72 39.67
N ILE A 267 13.53 3.28 38.40
CA ILE A 267 12.92 2.01 37.97
C ILE A 267 13.97 0.89 37.91
N MET A 268 15.06 1.16 37.19
CA MET A 268 16.07 0.17 36.81
C MET A 268 17.45 0.82 36.70
N ILE A 269 18.48 -0.01 36.89
CA ILE A 269 19.88 0.33 36.68
C ILE A 269 20.34 -0.34 35.37
N PHE A 270 20.94 0.45 34.49
CA PHE A 270 21.48 0.03 33.20
C PHE A 270 23.00 0.17 33.17
N THR A 271 23.65 -0.78 32.50
CA THR A 271 25.06 -0.67 32.13
C THR A 271 25.15 -0.28 30.65
N VAL A 272 25.76 0.87 30.34
CA VAL A 272 25.75 1.45 28.99
C VAL A 272 27.10 1.24 28.31
N THR A 273 27.16 0.39 27.29
CA THR A 273 28.26 0.34 26.32
C THR A 273 27.98 1.29 25.17
N SER A 274 28.55 2.49 25.23
CA SER A 274 28.40 3.49 24.17
C SER A 274 29.43 3.31 23.04
N SER A 275 28.93 3.02 21.84
CA SER A 275 29.32 3.77 20.65
C SER A 275 28.08 4.51 20.18
N ALA A 276 28.12 5.84 20.21
CA ALA A 276 26.91 6.66 20.24
C ALA A 276 26.12 6.61 18.93
N ASN A 277 24.81 6.37 19.05
CA ASN A 277 23.87 6.51 17.94
C ASN A 277 22.53 7.03 18.49
N THR A 278 22.17 8.28 18.21
CA THR A 278 20.91 8.89 18.65
C THR A 278 20.44 9.96 17.68
N THR A 279 19.28 9.73 17.06
CA THR A 279 18.50 10.72 16.33
C THR A 279 17.46 11.40 17.25
N ALA A 280 17.12 12.65 16.92
CA ALA A 280 15.85 13.36 17.20
C ALA A 280 15.44 13.59 18.69
N PRO A 281 14.42 14.43 18.96
CA PRO A 281 14.21 15.80 18.47
C PRO A 281 13.93 16.79 19.64
N VAL A 282 13.46 18.02 19.34
CA VAL A 282 13.25 19.11 20.31
C VAL A 282 11.81 19.19 20.83
N GLN A 283 11.60 19.63 22.08
CA GLN A 283 10.31 20.09 22.62
C GLN A 283 10.42 21.54 23.15
N ALA A 284 9.31 22.28 23.18
CA ALA A 284 9.28 23.76 23.21
C ALA A 284 9.08 24.41 24.59
N SER A 285 9.30 25.75 24.71
CA SER A 285 8.25 26.71 25.16
C SER A 285 8.70 28.18 25.42
N GLN A 286 7.90 29.15 24.89
CA GLN A 286 7.54 30.48 25.48
C GLN A 286 8.65 31.52 25.85
N PRO A 287 8.37 32.78 26.31
CA PRO A 287 7.10 33.50 26.58
C PRO A 287 6.94 34.87 25.85
N ALA A 288 6.05 35.78 26.32
CA ALA A 288 5.56 36.98 25.62
C ALA A 288 5.51 38.29 26.46
N ALA A 289 5.29 39.49 25.85
CA ALA A 289 4.88 40.73 26.55
C ALA A 289 4.24 41.87 25.68
N GLN A 290 2.97 42.23 25.98
CA GLN A 290 2.35 43.57 26.19
C GLN A 290 2.60 44.76 25.20
N ALA A 291 1.58 45.39 24.54
CA ALA A 291 0.52 46.35 25.00
C ALA A 291 0.94 47.86 24.82
N PRO A 292 0.07 48.93 24.88
CA PRO A 292 -1.32 49.02 25.42
C PRO A 292 -2.39 50.00 24.77
N LYS A 293 -3.67 49.86 25.20
CA LYS A 293 -4.79 50.86 25.36
C LYS A 293 -5.32 51.70 24.13
N ALA A 294 -6.62 51.72 23.77
CA ALA A 294 -7.91 52.17 24.41
C ALA A 294 -8.28 53.65 24.03
N GLN A 295 -9.54 54.15 23.95
CA GLN A 295 -10.83 53.82 24.62
C GLN A 295 -12.08 54.52 23.93
N ALA A 296 -13.26 53.86 23.87
CA ALA A 296 -14.67 54.39 23.76
C ALA A 296 -15.07 55.41 22.62
N THR A 297 -16.30 55.56 22.05
CA THR A 297 -17.71 55.04 22.16
C THR A 297 -18.51 55.53 20.89
N SER A 298 -19.81 55.32 20.56
CA SER A 298 -21.01 54.56 21.05
C SER A 298 -22.20 54.64 20.02
N ALA A 299 -23.09 53.63 19.97
CA ALA A 299 -24.42 53.59 19.29
C ALA A 299 -24.42 53.69 17.73
N VAL A 300 -25.43 53.25 16.94
CA VAL A 300 -26.84 52.82 17.17
C VAL A 300 -27.18 51.51 16.38
N SER A 301 -28.39 50.96 16.53
CA SER A 301 -28.86 49.63 16.08
C SER A 301 -29.53 49.60 14.66
N PRO A 302 -30.18 48.51 14.17
CA PRO A 302 -29.47 47.39 13.53
C PRO A 302 -30.08 46.85 12.19
N ALA A 303 -29.23 46.24 11.36
CA ALA A 303 -29.57 45.30 10.28
C ALA A 303 -28.29 44.57 9.78
N SER A 304 -28.30 43.51 8.95
CA SER A 304 -29.11 42.27 8.84
C SER A 304 -28.48 41.41 7.73
N SER A 305 -28.49 40.07 7.74
CA SER A 305 -28.78 39.07 8.79
C SER A 305 -28.29 37.70 8.30
N VAL A 306 -27.60 36.91 9.14
CA VAL A 306 -26.95 35.63 8.75
C VAL A 306 -27.84 34.42 9.06
N ALA A 307 -27.94 33.47 8.11
CA ALA A 307 -28.74 32.26 8.25
C ALA A 307 -27.93 31.10 8.87
N SER A 308 -28.05 30.88 10.17
CA SER A 308 -27.44 29.76 10.88
C SER A 308 -28.30 28.49 10.85
N SER A 309 -27.67 27.33 10.73
CA SER A 309 -28.34 26.02 10.85
C SER A 309 -28.87 25.78 12.27
N LYS A 310 -30.20 25.90 12.44
CA LYS A 310 -30.87 25.68 13.73
C LYS A 310 -31.71 24.40 13.71
N ASN A 311 -31.30 23.41 14.50
CA ASN A 311 -32.22 22.41 15.07
C ASN A 311 -32.77 22.92 16.42
N GLU A 312 -33.25 24.16 16.43
CA GLU A 312 -33.80 24.84 17.60
C GLU A 312 -35.29 24.50 17.75
N PHE A 313 -35.83 24.63 18.97
CA PHE A 313 -37.26 24.44 19.21
C PHE A 313 -38.07 25.58 18.58
N GLU A 314 -38.53 25.38 17.34
CA GLU A 314 -39.50 26.29 16.71
C GLU A 314 -40.80 26.33 17.50
N ALA A 315 -41.03 27.45 18.19
CA ALA A 315 -42.30 27.75 18.83
C ALA A 315 -43.41 27.84 17.75
N ASN A 316 -44.15 26.75 17.59
CA ASN A 316 -45.08 26.58 16.47
C ASN A 316 -46.32 27.47 16.61
N ASP A 317 -46.42 28.47 15.72
CA ASP A 317 -47.59 29.35 15.54
C ASP A 317 -48.74 28.65 14.78
N ALA A 318 -48.46 27.49 14.18
CA ALA A 318 -49.49 26.60 13.64
C ALA A 318 -50.50 26.22 14.75
N TYR A 319 -51.80 26.37 14.47
CA TYR A 319 -52.89 26.18 15.44
C TYR A 319 -53.17 24.69 15.75
N VAL A 320 -52.20 24.02 16.37
CA VAL A 320 -52.29 22.61 16.72
C VAL A 320 -53.32 22.39 17.84
N HIS A 321 -54.35 21.60 17.55
CA HIS A 321 -55.44 21.29 18.47
C HIS A 321 -54.98 20.30 19.57
N ALA A 322 -54.26 20.80 20.56
CA ALA A 322 -53.71 20.05 21.69
C ALA A 322 -53.93 20.82 23.01
N THR A 323 -54.22 20.11 24.10
CA THR A 323 -54.45 20.73 25.42
C THR A 323 -53.14 21.23 26.06
N PRO A 324 -53.19 22.16 27.03
CA PRO A 324 -51.97 22.68 27.69
C PRO A 324 -51.10 21.60 28.33
N LEU A 325 -51.71 20.53 28.87
CA LEU A 325 -50.98 19.39 29.45
C LEU A 325 -50.22 18.60 28.38
N VAL A 326 -50.83 18.35 27.21
CA VAL A 326 -50.16 17.70 26.06
C VAL A 326 -49.06 18.61 25.49
N ARG A 327 -49.28 19.94 25.46
CA ARG A 327 -48.27 20.96 25.08
C ARG A 327 -47.13 21.12 26.12
N ARG A 328 -47.29 20.65 27.34
CA ARG A 328 -46.20 20.54 28.33
C ARG A 328 -45.44 19.23 28.15
N LEU A 329 -46.16 18.10 28.08
CA LEU A 329 -45.61 16.76 27.86
C LEU A 329 -44.77 16.66 26.57
N ALA A 330 -45.23 17.29 25.49
CA ALA A 330 -44.46 17.32 24.24
C ALA A 330 -43.15 18.11 24.35
N ARG A 331 -43.09 19.17 25.18
CA ARG A 331 -41.84 19.88 25.48
C ARG A 331 -40.93 19.08 26.41
N GLU A 332 -41.49 18.38 27.40
CA GLU A 332 -40.76 17.45 28.28
C GLU A 332 -40.05 16.34 27.49
N PHE A 333 -40.61 15.89 26.37
CA PHE A 333 -40.01 14.89 25.47
C PHE A 333 -39.38 15.46 24.17
N GLY A 334 -39.25 16.79 24.02
CA GLY A 334 -38.68 17.41 22.79
C GLY A 334 -39.48 17.17 21.49
N VAL A 335 -40.75 16.74 21.59
CA VAL A 335 -41.60 16.38 20.45
C VAL A 335 -42.24 17.60 19.81
N ASN A 336 -41.96 17.83 18.52
CA ASN A 336 -42.71 18.81 17.73
C ASN A 336 -44.13 18.27 17.43
N LEU A 337 -45.14 18.91 18.03
CA LEU A 337 -46.55 18.54 17.91
C LEU A 337 -47.11 18.60 16.47
N ALA A 338 -46.53 19.40 15.57
CA ALA A 338 -46.96 19.43 14.17
C ALA A 338 -46.66 18.11 13.43
N LYS A 339 -45.75 17.28 13.97
CA LYS A 339 -45.40 15.95 13.44
C LYS A 339 -46.22 14.82 14.07
N VAL A 340 -47.09 15.11 15.05
CA VAL A 340 -47.90 14.12 15.78
C VAL A 340 -49.34 14.10 15.26
N LYS A 341 -49.79 12.96 14.74
CA LYS A 341 -51.16 12.77 14.25
C LYS A 341 -52.13 12.57 15.42
N GLY A 342 -52.96 13.58 15.72
CA GLY A 342 -53.95 13.52 16.80
C GLY A 342 -55.14 12.59 16.50
N THR A 343 -55.49 11.71 17.44
CA THR A 343 -56.59 10.74 17.29
C THR A 343 -57.91 11.17 17.95
N GLY A 344 -57.90 12.20 18.79
CA GLY A 344 -59.09 12.69 19.50
C GLY A 344 -60.07 13.49 18.61
N ARG A 345 -61.28 13.75 19.14
CA ARG A 345 -62.35 14.51 18.44
C ARG A 345 -61.83 15.82 17.81
N LYS A 346 -62.12 16.02 16.52
CA LYS A 346 -61.56 17.10 15.66
C LYS A 346 -60.03 17.06 15.59
N ASN A 347 -59.45 15.88 15.30
CA ASN A 347 -58.01 15.62 15.18
C ASN A 347 -57.20 16.17 16.38
N ARG A 348 -57.76 16.04 17.59
CA ARG A 348 -57.12 16.52 18.82
C ARG A 348 -55.95 15.61 19.18
N ILE A 349 -54.79 16.18 19.45
CA ILE A 349 -53.65 15.43 19.98
C ILE A 349 -53.91 15.11 21.45
N LEU A 350 -53.93 13.82 21.77
CA LEU A 350 -54.07 13.27 23.11
C LEU A 350 -52.70 12.98 23.74
N ARG A 351 -52.67 12.54 25.00
CA ARG A 351 -51.42 12.14 25.68
C ARG A 351 -50.82 10.89 25.02
N GLU A 352 -51.71 10.01 24.63
CA GLU A 352 -51.46 8.69 24.06
C GLU A 352 -50.80 8.82 22.68
N ASP A 353 -51.18 9.83 21.90
CA ASP A 353 -50.60 10.14 20.58
C ASP A 353 -49.13 10.57 20.69
N VAL A 354 -48.79 11.44 21.66
CA VAL A 354 -47.40 11.85 21.92
C VAL A 354 -46.57 10.67 22.43
N GLN A 355 -47.12 9.86 23.33
CA GLN A 355 -46.45 8.66 23.83
C GLN A 355 -46.31 7.56 22.76
N ALA A 356 -47.24 7.44 21.82
CA ALA A 356 -47.11 6.58 20.64
C ALA A 356 -46.00 7.11 19.72
N TYR A 357 -46.00 8.40 19.39
CA TYR A 357 -44.98 9.02 18.56
C TYR A 357 -43.56 8.85 19.13
N VAL A 358 -43.36 9.03 20.44
CA VAL A 358 -42.06 8.79 21.10
C VAL A 358 -41.66 7.32 21.02
N ARG A 359 -42.58 6.38 21.31
CA ARG A 359 -42.28 4.93 21.21
C ARG A 359 -41.99 4.49 19.79
N ASP A 360 -42.67 5.04 18.80
CA ASP A 360 -42.44 4.73 17.38
C ASP A 360 -41.17 5.40 16.85
N ALA A 361 -40.77 6.55 17.38
CA ALA A 361 -39.48 7.19 17.09
C ALA A 361 -38.32 6.36 17.69
N ILE A 362 -38.42 5.97 18.96
CA ILE A 362 -37.44 5.09 19.63
C ILE A 362 -37.33 3.77 18.86
N LYS A 363 -38.45 3.09 18.57
CA LYS A 363 -38.46 1.85 17.77
C LYS A 363 -37.85 2.02 16.38
N LYS A 364 -37.99 3.18 15.73
CA LYS A 364 -37.37 3.45 14.41
C LYS A 364 -35.86 3.65 14.50
N VAL A 365 -35.34 4.15 15.62
CA VAL A 365 -33.90 4.19 15.90
C VAL A 365 -33.39 2.80 16.25
N GLU A 366 -34.07 2.08 17.15
CA GLU A 366 -33.72 0.71 17.56
C GLU A 366 -33.76 -0.30 16.39
N SER A 367 -34.65 -0.11 15.41
CA SER A 367 -34.72 -0.94 14.19
C SER A 367 -33.88 -0.41 13.02
N GLY A 368 -33.04 0.62 13.22
CA GLY A 368 -32.16 1.18 12.19
C GLY A 368 -32.88 1.88 11.02
N ALA A 369 -34.20 2.04 11.10
CA ALA A 369 -35.07 2.50 10.01
C ALA A 369 -34.86 3.98 9.60
N THR A 370 -33.99 4.72 10.31
CA THR A 370 -33.62 6.11 10.01
C THR A 370 -32.33 6.27 9.19
N ALA A 371 -31.68 5.19 8.73
CA ALA A 371 -30.43 5.22 7.96
C ALA A 371 -30.54 5.75 6.50
N ASN A 372 -31.59 6.50 6.17
CA ASN A 372 -32.07 6.73 4.80
C ASN A 372 -31.38 7.91 4.05
N SER A 373 -30.04 8.05 4.18
CA SER A 373 -29.22 8.88 3.27
C SER A 373 -27.70 8.62 3.34
N GLY A 374 -27.24 7.42 3.73
CA GLY A 374 -25.79 7.12 3.71
C GLY A 374 -25.28 6.14 4.77
N ALA A 375 -25.72 4.88 4.70
CA ALA A 375 -25.08 3.71 5.33
C ALA A 375 -24.71 3.81 6.84
N GLY A 376 -25.32 4.70 7.63
CA GLY A 376 -25.03 4.88 9.05
C GLY A 376 -23.67 5.52 9.38
N LEU A 377 -22.86 5.85 8.37
CA LEU A 377 -21.46 6.28 8.50
C LEU A 377 -21.26 7.79 8.76
N GLY A 378 -22.32 8.54 9.04
CA GLY A 378 -22.25 9.99 9.27
C GLY A 378 -21.81 10.82 8.05
N LEU A 379 -21.84 10.25 6.85
CA LEU A 379 -21.37 10.87 5.62
C LEU A 379 -22.17 12.14 5.25
N ILE A 380 -21.49 13.09 4.61
CA ILE A 380 -22.12 14.30 4.06
C ILE A 380 -23.21 13.90 3.05
N PRO A 381 -24.42 14.50 3.08
CA PRO A 381 -25.48 14.20 2.12
C PRO A 381 -25.04 14.42 0.67
N TRP A 382 -25.48 13.53 -0.22
CA TRP A 382 -25.13 13.58 -1.64
C TRP A 382 -25.49 14.94 -2.28
N PRO A 383 -24.61 15.56 -3.09
CA PRO A 383 -24.83 16.89 -3.63
C PRO A 383 -26.06 16.94 -4.55
N LYS A 384 -26.91 17.94 -4.32
CA LYS A 384 -28.10 18.22 -5.14
C LYS A 384 -27.72 19.16 -6.28
N VAL A 385 -27.18 18.58 -7.34
CA VAL A 385 -26.89 19.30 -8.59
C VAL A 385 -28.15 19.36 -9.46
N ASP A 386 -28.40 20.54 -10.03
CA ASP A 386 -29.43 20.75 -11.04
C ASP A 386 -28.77 20.66 -12.42
N PHE A 387 -28.92 19.51 -13.07
CA PHE A 387 -28.22 19.19 -14.32
C PHE A 387 -28.72 19.97 -15.53
N ALA A 388 -29.97 20.47 -15.51
CA ALA A 388 -30.56 21.26 -16.60
C ALA A 388 -29.85 22.60 -16.83
N LYS A 389 -28.99 23.04 -15.88
CA LYS A 389 -28.12 24.20 -16.02
C LYS A 389 -26.93 23.99 -16.96
N PHE A 390 -26.63 22.74 -17.34
CA PHE A 390 -25.47 22.36 -18.16
C PHE A 390 -25.83 21.82 -19.55
N GLY A 391 -27.12 21.59 -19.83
CA GLY A 391 -27.61 21.07 -21.11
C GLY A 391 -29.03 20.49 -21.00
N GLU A 392 -29.49 19.86 -22.09
CA GLU A 392 -30.72 19.06 -22.08
C GLU A 392 -30.52 17.77 -21.26
N THR A 393 -31.55 17.33 -20.54
CA THR A 393 -31.47 16.19 -19.61
C THR A 393 -32.70 15.29 -19.68
N GLU A 394 -32.51 13.98 -19.69
CA GLU A 394 -33.58 12.97 -19.58
C GLU A 394 -33.49 12.26 -18.22
N GLU A 395 -34.63 12.08 -17.54
CA GLU A 395 -34.71 11.31 -16.29
C GLU A 395 -35.26 9.90 -16.56
N VAL A 396 -34.40 8.88 -16.40
CA VAL A 396 -34.72 7.47 -16.65
C VAL A 396 -34.85 6.70 -15.34
N GLU A 397 -36.02 6.11 -15.08
CA GLU A 397 -36.26 5.39 -13.82
C GLU A 397 -35.50 4.05 -13.78
N LEU A 398 -34.67 3.85 -12.74
CA LEU A 398 -33.94 2.59 -12.53
C LEU A 398 -34.86 1.37 -12.39
N SER A 399 -34.47 0.25 -13.01
CA SER A 399 -35.18 -1.02 -12.96
C SER A 399 -35.28 -1.57 -11.53
N ARG A 400 -36.29 -2.40 -11.25
CA ARG A 400 -36.44 -3.08 -9.95
C ARG A 400 -35.22 -3.93 -9.59
N ILE A 401 -34.55 -4.52 -10.59
CA ILE A 401 -33.32 -5.29 -10.38
C ILE A 401 -32.16 -4.34 -10.06
N GLN A 402 -31.99 -3.25 -10.80
CA GLN A 402 -30.96 -2.24 -10.52
C GLN A 402 -31.09 -1.65 -9.10
N LYS A 403 -32.31 -1.28 -8.68
CA LYS A 403 -32.59 -0.77 -7.33
C LYS A 403 -32.23 -1.79 -6.22
N LEU A 404 -32.60 -3.06 -6.41
CA LEU A 404 -32.33 -4.12 -5.43
C LEU A 404 -30.85 -4.54 -5.40
N SER A 405 -30.23 -4.72 -6.56
CA SER A 405 -28.81 -5.09 -6.68
C SER A 405 -27.91 -3.96 -6.20
N GLY A 406 -28.24 -2.69 -6.48
CA GLY A 406 -27.50 -1.52 -5.97
C GLY A 406 -27.49 -1.46 -4.44
N ALA A 407 -28.64 -1.67 -3.78
CA ALA A 407 -28.72 -1.73 -2.32
C ALA A 407 -27.92 -2.91 -1.73
N ASN A 408 -27.99 -4.09 -2.35
CA ASN A 408 -27.23 -5.27 -1.93
C ASN A 408 -25.71 -5.09 -2.10
N LEU A 409 -25.26 -4.59 -3.26
CA LEU A 409 -23.84 -4.37 -3.56
C LEU A 409 -23.26 -3.25 -2.69
N SER A 410 -24.00 -2.15 -2.47
CA SER A 410 -23.59 -1.07 -1.55
C SER A 410 -23.40 -1.57 -0.12
N ARG A 411 -24.35 -2.37 0.40
CA ARG A 411 -24.19 -3.03 1.71
C ARG A 411 -22.95 -3.93 1.72
N ASN A 412 -22.76 -4.78 0.73
CA ASN A 412 -21.62 -5.70 0.70
C ASN A 412 -20.28 -4.95 0.64
N TRP A 413 -20.19 -3.89 -0.17
CA TRP A 413 -19.00 -3.04 -0.27
C TRP A 413 -18.62 -2.36 1.06
N VAL A 414 -19.61 -1.88 1.82
CA VAL A 414 -19.39 -1.23 3.11
C VAL A 414 -19.15 -2.24 4.25
N MET A 415 -19.83 -3.38 4.24
CA MET A 415 -19.85 -4.33 5.36
C MET A 415 -18.81 -5.46 5.27
N ILE A 416 -18.07 -5.56 4.16
CA ILE A 416 -17.03 -6.57 3.95
C ILE A 416 -15.69 -5.87 3.71
N PRO A 417 -14.67 -6.07 4.56
CA PRO A 417 -13.29 -5.69 4.28
C PRO A 417 -12.77 -6.49 3.07
N HIS A 418 -12.89 -5.90 1.87
CA HIS A 418 -12.48 -6.52 0.61
C HIS A 418 -10.96 -6.40 0.41
N VAL A 419 -10.31 -7.53 0.11
CA VAL A 419 -9.03 -7.55 -0.61
C VAL A 419 -9.23 -8.27 -1.93
N THR A 420 -8.50 -7.87 -2.97
CA THR A 420 -8.46 -8.56 -4.27
C THR A 420 -7.05 -8.99 -4.59
N GLN A 421 -6.85 -10.30 -4.77
CA GLN A 421 -5.61 -10.86 -5.28
C GLN A 421 -5.72 -11.04 -6.79
N PHE A 422 -4.69 -10.61 -7.52
CA PHE A 422 -4.55 -10.82 -8.97
C PHE A 422 -3.54 -11.93 -9.25
N ASP A 423 -3.76 -12.70 -10.31
CA ASP A 423 -2.86 -13.74 -10.83
C ASP A 423 -3.14 -13.93 -12.34
N ASP A 424 -2.20 -14.53 -13.08
CA ASP A 424 -2.21 -14.58 -14.54
C ASP A 424 -1.90 -16.02 -15.01
N VAL A 425 -2.91 -16.73 -15.49
CA VAL A 425 -2.89 -18.20 -15.63
C VAL A 425 -2.75 -18.64 -17.09
N ASP A 426 -1.79 -19.52 -17.41
CA ASP A 426 -1.71 -20.13 -18.74
C ASP A 426 -2.90 -21.07 -18.98
N ILE A 427 -3.69 -20.79 -20.02
CA ILE A 427 -4.82 -21.61 -20.48
C ILE A 427 -4.61 -22.19 -21.89
N THR A 428 -3.37 -22.18 -22.40
CA THR A 428 -3.04 -22.63 -23.77
C THR A 428 -3.53 -24.06 -24.03
N ASP A 429 -3.16 -25.00 -23.15
CA ASP A 429 -3.52 -26.42 -23.29
C ASP A 429 -5.02 -26.66 -22.98
N LEU A 430 -5.61 -25.89 -22.06
CA LEU A 430 -7.04 -25.92 -21.76
C LEU A 430 -7.88 -25.48 -22.98
N GLU A 431 -7.51 -24.38 -23.63
CA GLU A 431 -8.22 -23.87 -24.79
C GLU A 431 -8.03 -24.76 -26.03
N ALA A 432 -6.85 -25.36 -26.19
CA ALA A 432 -6.61 -26.40 -27.21
C ALA A 432 -7.50 -27.63 -26.98
N PHE A 433 -7.53 -28.17 -25.76
CA PHE A 433 -8.40 -29.29 -25.39
C PHE A 433 -9.88 -28.94 -25.56
N ARG A 434 -10.32 -27.74 -25.14
CA ARG A 434 -11.69 -27.27 -25.34
C ARG A 434 -12.07 -27.21 -26.81
N LYS A 435 -11.18 -26.71 -27.69
CA LYS A 435 -11.41 -26.69 -29.15
C LYS A 435 -11.59 -28.11 -29.70
N GLN A 436 -10.72 -29.05 -29.33
CA GLN A 436 -10.85 -30.47 -29.71
C GLN A 436 -12.19 -31.06 -29.23
N GLN A 437 -12.54 -30.87 -27.96
CA GLN A 437 -13.77 -31.46 -27.40
C GLN A 437 -15.06 -30.89 -28.02
N ASN A 438 -15.04 -29.64 -28.50
CA ASN A 438 -16.17 -29.12 -29.31
C ASN A 438 -16.26 -29.83 -30.68
N GLN A 439 -15.14 -29.99 -31.40
CA GLN A 439 -15.13 -30.74 -32.67
C GLN A 439 -15.58 -32.20 -32.49
N GLU A 440 -15.25 -32.82 -31.36
CA GLU A 440 -15.75 -34.15 -31.00
C GLU A 440 -17.25 -34.15 -30.65
N ALA A 441 -17.75 -33.15 -29.94
CA ALA A 441 -19.17 -33.01 -29.63
C ALA A 441 -20.02 -32.78 -30.90
N GLU A 442 -19.50 -32.01 -31.86
CA GLU A 442 -20.09 -31.81 -33.19
C GLU A 442 -20.13 -33.12 -33.99
N LYS A 443 -19.00 -33.85 -34.09
CA LYS A 443 -18.94 -35.18 -34.73
C LYS A 443 -19.90 -36.20 -34.09
N LYS A 444 -20.04 -36.14 -32.76
CA LYS A 444 -20.96 -36.99 -31.97
C LYS A 444 -22.40 -36.44 -31.93
N LYS A 445 -22.70 -35.35 -32.64
CA LYS A 445 -24.01 -34.65 -32.71
C LYS A 445 -24.65 -34.37 -31.33
N MET A 446 -23.85 -33.99 -30.35
CA MET A 446 -24.27 -33.88 -28.95
C MET A 446 -25.10 -32.62 -28.61
N ASP A 447 -25.35 -31.75 -29.60
CA ASP A 447 -25.98 -30.42 -29.49
C ASP A 447 -25.53 -29.65 -28.24
N LEU A 448 -24.22 -29.36 -28.19
CA LEU A 448 -23.56 -28.83 -27.01
C LEU A 448 -22.29 -28.08 -27.38
N LYS A 449 -22.15 -26.86 -26.87
CA LYS A 449 -20.93 -26.04 -26.99
C LYS A 449 -20.26 -25.90 -25.64
N ILE A 450 -19.07 -26.47 -25.49
CA ILE A 450 -18.28 -26.43 -24.25
C ILE A 450 -17.50 -25.11 -24.19
N THR A 451 -17.75 -24.33 -23.14
CA THR A 451 -17.13 -23.01 -22.89
C THR A 451 -15.99 -23.11 -21.88
N PRO A 452 -15.01 -22.17 -21.85
CA PRO A 452 -13.94 -22.17 -20.85
C PRO A 452 -14.48 -22.10 -19.42
N LEU A 453 -15.59 -21.39 -19.21
CA LEU A 453 -16.24 -21.21 -17.91
C LEU A 453 -16.55 -22.53 -17.19
N VAL A 454 -16.90 -23.60 -17.91
CA VAL A 454 -17.20 -24.90 -17.28
C VAL A 454 -15.94 -25.55 -16.68
N PHE A 455 -14.76 -25.33 -17.29
CA PHE A 455 -13.49 -25.74 -16.70
C PHE A 455 -13.16 -24.91 -15.46
N LEU A 456 -13.38 -23.58 -15.51
CA LEU A 456 -13.22 -22.70 -14.35
C LEU A 456 -14.16 -23.09 -13.19
N MET A 457 -15.40 -23.48 -13.48
CA MET A 457 -16.33 -24.03 -12.49
C MET A 457 -15.82 -25.34 -11.87
N LYS A 458 -15.27 -26.28 -12.65
CA LYS A 458 -14.67 -27.51 -12.10
C LYS A 458 -13.40 -27.24 -11.29
N ALA A 459 -12.54 -26.33 -11.75
CA ALA A 459 -11.30 -25.97 -11.05
C ALA A 459 -11.58 -25.23 -9.74
N ALA A 460 -12.51 -24.26 -9.75
CA ALA A 460 -13.00 -23.61 -8.54
C ALA A 460 -13.65 -24.62 -7.57
N ALA A 461 -14.41 -25.60 -8.07
CA ALA A 461 -14.95 -26.66 -7.23
C ALA A 461 -13.84 -27.50 -6.55
N LYS A 462 -12.79 -27.91 -7.29
CA LYS A 462 -11.63 -28.62 -6.73
C LYS A 462 -10.86 -27.75 -5.71
N ALA A 463 -10.69 -26.46 -5.98
CA ALA A 463 -10.08 -25.52 -5.05
C ALA A 463 -10.91 -25.33 -3.76
N LEU A 464 -12.24 -25.32 -3.86
CA LEU A 464 -13.15 -25.27 -2.70
C LEU A 464 -13.15 -26.55 -1.86
N GLU A 465 -12.78 -27.71 -2.44
CA GLU A 465 -12.51 -28.95 -1.69
C GLU A 465 -11.16 -28.87 -0.96
N ALA A 466 -10.12 -28.37 -1.63
CA ALA A 466 -8.77 -28.22 -1.06
C ALA A 466 -8.67 -27.12 0.01
N PHE A 467 -9.46 -26.05 -0.09
CA PHE A 467 -9.47 -24.92 0.84
C PHE A 467 -10.87 -24.64 1.42
N PRO A 468 -11.36 -25.44 2.40
CA PRO A 468 -12.72 -25.33 2.91
C PRO A 468 -13.11 -23.97 3.52
N ARG A 469 -12.15 -23.11 3.91
CA ARG A 469 -12.44 -21.73 4.38
C ARG A 469 -13.13 -20.88 3.31
N PHE A 470 -12.79 -21.06 2.03
CA PHE A 470 -13.45 -20.36 0.92
C PHE A 470 -14.87 -20.90 0.66
N ASN A 471 -15.14 -22.17 1.02
CA ASN A 471 -16.46 -22.78 0.95
C ASN A 471 -17.29 -22.51 2.21
N SER A 472 -17.46 -21.22 2.58
CA SER A 472 -18.07 -20.85 3.86
C SER A 472 -18.96 -19.62 3.80
N SER A 473 -19.48 -19.25 4.97
CA SER A 473 -20.21 -18.01 5.27
C SER A 473 -19.96 -17.63 6.73
N LEU A 474 -19.83 -16.34 7.04
CA LEU A 474 -19.95 -15.86 8.43
C LEU A 474 -21.38 -16.06 8.94
N SER A 475 -21.53 -16.30 10.23
CA SER A 475 -22.80 -16.18 10.96
C SER A 475 -23.23 -14.71 11.10
N GLU A 476 -24.50 -14.49 11.45
CA GLU A 476 -25.11 -13.15 11.61
C GLU A 476 -24.45 -12.32 12.73
N ASP A 477 -23.91 -12.98 13.75
CA ASP A 477 -23.12 -12.39 14.85
C ASP A 477 -21.62 -12.22 14.51
N ALA A 478 -21.20 -12.64 13.31
CA ALA A 478 -19.81 -12.78 12.85
C ALA A 478 -18.88 -13.63 13.76
N GLN A 479 -19.40 -14.35 14.75
CA GLN A 479 -18.59 -15.13 15.72
C GLN A 479 -18.23 -16.53 15.23
N LYS A 480 -18.88 -17.04 14.18
CA LYS A 480 -18.76 -18.44 13.75
C LYS A 480 -18.67 -18.54 12.22
N LEU A 481 -17.94 -19.55 11.76
CA LEU A 481 -17.78 -19.83 10.33
C LEU A 481 -18.57 -21.07 9.92
N ILE A 482 -19.55 -20.89 9.04
CA ILE A 482 -20.43 -21.93 8.53
C ILE A 482 -19.74 -22.60 7.34
N LEU A 483 -18.95 -23.64 7.61
CA LEU A 483 -18.29 -24.45 6.56
C LEU A 483 -19.30 -25.32 5.81
N LYS A 484 -19.54 -25.01 4.53
CA LYS A 484 -20.50 -25.72 3.67
C LYS A 484 -19.90 -27.07 3.27
N LYS A 485 -20.76 -28.10 3.16
CA LYS A 485 -20.38 -29.48 2.74
C LYS A 485 -20.86 -29.86 1.33
N TYR A 486 -21.66 -28.99 0.74
CA TYR A 486 -21.96 -28.96 -0.69
C TYR A 486 -21.05 -27.92 -1.38
N ILE A 487 -20.93 -28.00 -2.70
CA ILE A 487 -20.18 -27.03 -3.51
C ILE A 487 -21.08 -26.57 -4.65
N ASN A 488 -21.64 -25.37 -4.47
CA ASN A 488 -22.55 -24.72 -5.40
C ASN A 488 -21.93 -23.42 -5.88
N ILE A 489 -21.79 -23.23 -7.18
CA ILE A 489 -21.08 -22.07 -7.75
C ILE A 489 -22.09 -21.11 -8.39
N GLY A 490 -22.11 -19.86 -7.92
CA GLY A 490 -22.77 -18.77 -8.59
C GLY A 490 -22.05 -18.40 -9.87
N VAL A 491 -22.78 -18.10 -10.95
CA VAL A 491 -22.21 -17.49 -12.16
C VAL A 491 -22.90 -16.15 -12.35
N ALA A 492 -22.13 -15.06 -12.35
CA ALA A 492 -22.67 -13.75 -12.64
C ALA A 492 -22.97 -13.63 -14.15
N VAL A 493 -24.23 -13.40 -14.49
CA VAL A 493 -24.72 -13.30 -15.87
C VAL A 493 -25.28 -11.90 -16.09
N ASP A 494 -24.69 -11.19 -17.05
CA ASP A 494 -25.24 -9.94 -17.56
C ASP A 494 -26.52 -10.19 -18.39
N THR A 495 -27.52 -9.34 -18.21
CA THR A 495 -28.80 -9.39 -18.93
C THR A 495 -29.35 -7.99 -19.15
N PRO A 496 -30.20 -7.75 -20.17
CA PRO A 496 -30.80 -6.43 -20.43
C PRO A 496 -31.58 -5.81 -19.26
N ASN A 497 -32.00 -6.62 -18.28
CA ASN A 497 -32.74 -6.14 -17.11
C ASN A 497 -31.83 -5.79 -15.91
N GLY A 498 -30.53 -6.13 -16.00
CA GLY A 498 -29.52 -6.01 -14.95
C GLY A 498 -28.81 -7.33 -14.64
N LEU A 499 -27.81 -7.26 -13.74
CA LEU A 499 -27.01 -8.40 -13.30
C LEU A 499 -27.84 -9.40 -12.49
N VAL A 500 -27.71 -10.69 -12.82
CA VAL A 500 -28.28 -11.82 -12.05
C VAL A 500 -27.22 -12.89 -11.79
N VAL A 501 -27.32 -13.61 -10.66
CA VAL A 501 -26.37 -14.66 -10.27
C VAL A 501 -27.12 -15.99 -10.04
N PRO A 502 -27.40 -16.77 -11.10
CA PRO A 502 -27.84 -18.15 -10.94
C PRO A 502 -26.75 -19.05 -10.32
N VAL A 503 -27.17 -20.06 -9.57
CA VAL A 503 -26.33 -20.95 -8.75
C VAL A 503 -26.41 -22.39 -9.27
N PHE A 504 -25.27 -22.91 -9.72
CA PHE A 504 -25.09 -24.29 -10.18
C PHE A 504 -24.82 -25.18 -8.97
N LYS A 505 -25.59 -26.26 -8.80
CA LYS A 505 -25.55 -27.10 -7.59
C LYS A 505 -24.67 -28.33 -7.78
N ASP A 506 -23.97 -28.73 -6.71
CA ASP A 506 -23.11 -29.91 -6.64
C ASP A 506 -22.04 -30.00 -7.77
N VAL A 507 -21.37 -28.88 -8.06
CA VAL A 507 -20.45 -28.74 -9.20
C VAL A 507 -19.24 -29.67 -9.11
N ASN A 508 -18.83 -30.05 -7.90
CA ASN A 508 -17.79 -31.07 -7.70
C ASN A 508 -18.22 -32.46 -8.19
N LYS A 509 -19.49 -32.86 -8.00
CA LYS A 509 -20.04 -34.17 -8.41
C LYS A 509 -20.34 -34.27 -9.91
N LYS A 510 -20.65 -33.15 -10.56
CA LYS A 510 -21.09 -33.10 -11.97
C LYS A 510 -19.96 -33.19 -13.00
N GLY A 511 -20.28 -33.71 -14.19
CA GLY A 511 -19.36 -33.77 -15.33
C GLY A 511 -19.33 -32.49 -16.19
N ILE A 512 -18.25 -32.27 -16.95
CA ILE A 512 -18.11 -31.10 -17.87
C ILE A 512 -19.27 -31.04 -18.89
N VAL A 513 -19.65 -32.19 -19.45
CA VAL A 513 -20.76 -32.29 -20.43
C VAL A 513 -22.10 -31.92 -19.80
N GLU A 514 -22.34 -32.35 -18.56
CA GLU A 514 -23.56 -32.06 -17.81
C GLU A 514 -23.65 -30.57 -17.45
N LEU A 515 -22.61 -30.02 -16.83
CA LEU A 515 -22.50 -28.60 -16.49
C LEU A 515 -22.62 -27.70 -17.72
N SER A 516 -22.10 -28.12 -18.89
CA SER A 516 -22.26 -27.39 -20.15
C SER A 516 -23.73 -27.32 -20.60
N ARG A 517 -24.52 -28.39 -20.41
CA ARG A 517 -25.97 -28.39 -20.72
C ARG A 517 -26.74 -27.53 -19.72
N GLU A 518 -26.45 -27.69 -18.43
CA GLU A 518 -27.04 -26.89 -17.36
C GLU A 518 -26.77 -25.40 -17.57
N LEU A 519 -25.53 -25.03 -17.91
CA LEU A 519 -25.11 -23.66 -18.21
C LEU A 519 -25.86 -23.07 -19.41
N ALA A 520 -26.07 -23.84 -20.48
CA ALA A 520 -26.84 -23.39 -21.63
C ALA A 520 -28.32 -23.11 -21.27
N VAL A 521 -28.97 -24.02 -20.52
CA VAL A 521 -30.36 -23.87 -20.08
C VAL A 521 -30.53 -22.70 -19.11
N ILE A 522 -29.65 -22.59 -18.11
CA ILE A 522 -29.71 -21.52 -17.10
C ILE A 522 -29.37 -20.16 -17.71
N SER A 523 -28.38 -20.07 -18.61
CA SER A 523 -28.07 -18.83 -19.34
C SER A 523 -29.23 -18.36 -20.22
N LYS A 524 -30.01 -19.30 -20.79
CA LYS A 524 -31.22 -18.97 -21.54
C LYS A 524 -32.33 -18.45 -20.61
N LYS A 525 -32.60 -19.14 -19.49
CA LYS A 525 -33.54 -18.65 -18.46
C LYS A 525 -33.17 -17.25 -17.96
N ALA A 526 -31.89 -16.97 -17.73
CA ALA A 526 -31.39 -15.68 -17.25
C ALA A 526 -31.73 -14.54 -18.22
N ARG A 527 -31.36 -14.67 -19.50
CA ARG A 527 -31.64 -13.66 -20.53
C ARG A 527 -33.14 -13.50 -20.81
N GLU A 528 -33.93 -14.57 -20.66
CA GLU A 528 -35.39 -14.52 -20.78
C GLU A 528 -36.11 -13.99 -19.52
N GLY A 529 -35.39 -13.66 -18.44
CA GLY A 529 -36.00 -13.20 -17.17
C GLY A 529 -36.76 -14.27 -16.39
N LYS A 530 -36.52 -15.56 -16.68
CA LYS A 530 -37.26 -16.73 -16.16
C LYS A 530 -36.48 -17.51 -15.08
N LEU A 531 -35.55 -16.87 -14.38
CA LEU A 531 -34.92 -17.46 -13.19
C LEU A 531 -35.90 -17.44 -12.01
N THR A 532 -35.93 -18.54 -11.27
CA THR A 532 -36.67 -18.65 -10.01
C THR A 532 -35.76 -18.29 -8.83
N ALA A 533 -36.33 -17.96 -7.67
CA ALA A 533 -35.55 -17.72 -6.45
C ALA A 533 -34.68 -18.95 -6.08
N SER A 534 -35.18 -20.16 -6.32
CA SER A 534 -34.44 -21.42 -6.12
C SER A 534 -33.34 -21.68 -7.14
N ASP A 535 -33.31 -20.97 -8.29
CA ASP A 535 -32.16 -20.95 -9.21
C ASP A 535 -31.05 -19.97 -8.74
N MET A 536 -31.30 -19.09 -7.76
CA MET A 536 -30.38 -18.02 -7.30
C MET A 536 -29.98 -18.14 -5.81
N GLN A 537 -30.14 -19.32 -5.21
CA GLN A 537 -29.95 -19.52 -3.76
C GLN A 537 -29.02 -20.70 -3.45
N GLY A 538 -28.39 -20.65 -2.27
CA GLY A 538 -27.49 -21.70 -1.76
C GLY A 538 -26.08 -21.66 -2.34
N GLY A 539 -25.62 -20.49 -2.79
CA GLY A 539 -24.28 -20.29 -3.32
C GLY A 539 -23.17 -20.45 -2.27
N CYS A 540 -22.03 -20.97 -2.73
CA CYS A 540 -20.80 -21.10 -1.95
C CYS A 540 -19.77 -20.03 -2.32
N PHE A 541 -19.67 -19.75 -3.62
CA PHE A 541 -18.64 -18.97 -4.28
C PHE A 541 -19.15 -18.54 -5.65
N THR A 542 -18.92 -17.30 -6.06
CA THR A 542 -19.36 -16.78 -7.36
C THR A 542 -18.18 -16.68 -8.35
N ILE A 543 -18.44 -16.95 -9.63
CA ILE A 543 -17.55 -16.60 -10.75
C ILE A 543 -18.22 -15.47 -11.55
N SER A 544 -17.54 -14.34 -11.69
CA SER A 544 -17.91 -13.24 -12.59
C SER A 544 -16.98 -13.25 -13.80
N SER A 545 -17.54 -13.34 -15.01
CA SER A 545 -16.75 -13.49 -16.24
C SER A 545 -17.02 -12.35 -17.21
N LEU A 546 -16.05 -11.43 -17.32
CA LEU A 546 -16.09 -10.28 -18.22
C LEU A 546 -15.28 -10.49 -19.50
N GLY A 547 -14.61 -11.64 -19.67
CA GLY A 547 -13.73 -11.91 -20.81
C GLY A 547 -14.39 -11.90 -22.21
N GLY A 548 -15.72 -11.91 -22.28
CA GLY A 548 -16.47 -11.64 -23.52
C GLY A 548 -16.65 -10.15 -23.86
N LEU A 549 -16.45 -9.25 -22.89
CA LEU A 549 -16.56 -7.80 -23.03
C LEU A 549 -15.17 -7.14 -23.16
N GLY A 550 -14.20 -7.56 -22.33
CA GLY A 550 -12.84 -7.02 -22.36
C GLY A 550 -12.18 -6.96 -20.98
N GLY A 551 -11.31 -5.97 -20.80
CA GLY A 551 -10.57 -5.72 -19.57
C GLY A 551 -9.35 -6.63 -19.36
N THR A 552 -8.36 -6.10 -18.64
CA THR A 552 -7.19 -6.85 -18.14
C THR A 552 -7.45 -7.41 -16.75
N SER A 553 -7.91 -6.58 -15.80
CA SER A 553 -8.23 -6.96 -14.43
C SER A 553 -9.43 -6.15 -13.92
N PHE A 554 -10.16 -6.67 -12.94
CA PHE A 554 -11.23 -5.93 -12.25
C PHE A 554 -11.43 -6.44 -10.81
N THR A 555 -12.05 -5.64 -9.95
CA THR A 555 -12.32 -5.96 -8.54
C THR A 555 -13.79 -6.35 -8.32
N PRO A 556 -14.17 -7.63 -8.47
CA PRO A 556 -15.54 -8.08 -8.21
C PRO A 556 -15.95 -7.90 -6.73
N ILE A 557 -17.17 -7.40 -6.50
CA ILE A 557 -17.73 -7.26 -5.15
C ILE A 557 -18.25 -8.63 -4.68
N VAL A 558 -17.83 -9.07 -3.49
CA VAL A 558 -18.23 -10.34 -2.87
C VAL A 558 -19.74 -10.38 -2.64
N ASN A 559 -20.38 -11.49 -3.00
CA ASN A 559 -21.82 -11.68 -2.89
C ASN A 559 -22.21 -12.33 -1.55
N ALA A 560 -22.33 -11.52 -0.49
CA ALA A 560 -22.78 -11.99 0.82
C ALA A 560 -24.06 -12.86 0.72
N PRO A 561 -24.11 -14.04 1.38
CA PRO A 561 -23.23 -14.50 2.44
C PRO A 561 -22.00 -15.32 1.97
N GLU A 562 -21.66 -15.35 0.69
CA GLU A 562 -20.39 -15.93 0.23
C GLU A 562 -19.19 -15.09 0.73
N VAL A 563 -18.03 -15.71 0.90
CA VAL A 563 -16.81 -15.07 1.44
C VAL A 563 -15.77 -14.72 0.37
N ALA A 564 -15.97 -15.17 -0.87
CA ALA A 564 -15.08 -14.89 -1.99
C ALA A 564 -15.80 -14.97 -3.35
N ILE A 565 -15.24 -14.28 -4.34
CA ILE A 565 -15.71 -14.22 -5.73
C ILE A 565 -14.51 -14.18 -6.70
N LEU A 566 -14.59 -14.93 -7.80
CA LEU A 566 -13.57 -14.97 -8.85
C LEU A 566 -13.96 -14.10 -10.04
N GLY A 567 -13.20 -13.04 -10.28
CA GLY A 567 -13.21 -12.29 -11.54
C GLY A 567 -12.38 -13.01 -12.60
N VAL A 568 -12.90 -13.04 -13.83
CA VAL A 568 -12.27 -13.67 -15.00
C VAL A 568 -12.30 -12.68 -16.17
N SER A 569 -11.13 -12.18 -16.54
CA SER A 569 -10.93 -11.16 -17.59
C SER A 569 -10.82 -11.76 -19.00
N LYS A 570 -10.53 -10.93 -20.00
CA LYS A 570 -10.22 -11.39 -21.36
C LYS A 570 -8.82 -12.01 -21.42
N SER A 571 -8.73 -13.27 -21.84
CA SER A 571 -7.44 -13.91 -22.12
C SER A 571 -6.75 -13.31 -23.35
N ALA A 572 -5.42 -13.24 -23.31
CA ALA A 572 -4.59 -12.69 -24.39
C ALA A 572 -3.34 -13.54 -24.61
N MET A 573 -2.82 -13.54 -25.84
CA MET A 573 -1.52 -14.15 -26.13
C MET A 573 -0.42 -13.23 -25.60
N LYS A 574 0.41 -13.71 -24.67
CA LYS A 574 1.55 -12.97 -24.08
C LYS A 574 2.85 -13.77 -24.31
N PRO A 575 3.99 -13.10 -24.52
CA PRO A 575 5.29 -13.77 -24.45
C PRO A 575 5.62 -14.10 -22.99
N VAL A 576 5.82 -15.38 -22.68
CA VAL A 576 6.18 -15.85 -21.34
C VAL A 576 7.53 -16.54 -21.39
N TRP A 577 8.47 -16.04 -20.58
CA TRP A 577 9.81 -16.61 -20.43
C TRP A 577 9.73 -17.98 -19.75
N ASN A 578 10.18 -19.04 -20.44
CA ASN A 578 10.14 -20.41 -19.91
C ASN A 578 11.43 -20.81 -19.15
N GLY A 579 12.33 -19.86 -18.89
CA GLY A 579 13.68 -20.10 -18.36
C GLY A 579 14.78 -20.20 -19.42
N LYS A 580 14.43 -20.23 -20.72
CA LYS A 580 15.38 -20.33 -21.85
C LYS A 580 15.00 -19.46 -23.06
N GLU A 581 13.72 -19.29 -23.31
CA GLU A 581 13.16 -18.55 -24.44
C GLU A 581 11.79 -17.95 -24.08
N PHE A 582 11.34 -16.95 -24.84
CA PHE A 582 9.97 -16.44 -24.75
C PHE A 582 9.03 -17.31 -25.59
N THR A 583 8.12 -18.04 -24.94
CA THR A 583 7.07 -18.80 -25.64
C THR A 583 5.76 -18.02 -25.65
N PRO A 584 5.01 -17.98 -26.76
CA PRO A 584 3.69 -17.37 -26.79
C PRO A 584 2.68 -18.24 -26.03
N ARG A 585 2.13 -17.72 -24.93
CA ARG A 585 1.13 -18.40 -24.08
C ARG A 585 -0.17 -17.61 -24.02
N LEU A 586 -1.30 -18.32 -24.05
CA LEU A 586 -2.62 -17.74 -23.87
C LEU A 586 -2.89 -17.56 -22.37
N MET A 587 -2.55 -16.38 -21.86
CA MET A 587 -2.71 -16.04 -20.44
C MET A 587 -4.12 -15.52 -20.17
N LEU A 588 -4.72 -16.01 -19.09
CA LEU A 588 -6.02 -15.61 -18.56
C LEU A 588 -5.82 -14.89 -17.22
N PRO A 589 -6.04 -13.56 -17.15
CA PRO A 589 -5.99 -12.85 -15.89
C PRO A 589 -7.19 -13.23 -15.00
N LEU A 590 -6.90 -13.52 -13.74
CA LEU A 590 -7.85 -13.82 -12.67
C LEU A 590 -7.81 -12.73 -11.59
N SER A 591 -8.93 -12.57 -10.88
CA SER A 591 -9.06 -11.55 -9.83
C SER A 591 -9.91 -12.10 -8.68
N LEU A 592 -9.28 -12.66 -7.65
CA LEU A 592 -9.96 -13.26 -6.50
C LEU A 592 -10.19 -12.20 -5.43
N SER A 593 -11.43 -11.76 -5.27
CA SER A 593 -11.84 -10.85 -4.19
C SER A 593 -12.45 -11.64 -3.02
N TYR A 594 -12.09 -11.29 -1.78
CA TYR A 594 -12.49 -12.02 -0.58
C TYR A 594 -12.69 -11.13 0.65
N ASP A 595 -13.45 -11.65 1.61
CA ASP A 595 -13.66 -11.09 2.94
C ASP A 595 -12.45 -11.36 3.84
N HIS A 596 -11.66 -10.33 4.14
CA HIS A 596 -10.43 -10.48 4.92
C HIS A 596 -10.69 -10.90 6.39
N ARG A 597 -11.93 -10.85 6.88
CA ARG A 597 -12.29 -11.42 8.20
C ARG A 597 -12.28 -12.95 8.22
N VAL A 598 -12.28 -13.58 7.05
CA VAL A 598 -12.35 -15.05 6.87
C VAL A 598 -11.11 -15.60 6.17
N ILE A 599 -10.60 -14.85 5.19
CA ILE A 599 -9.49 -15.28 4.32
C ILE A 599 -8.33 -14.30 4.49
N ASP A 600 -7.19 -14.80 4.97
CA ASP A 600 -5.97 -14.01 5.08
C ASP A 600 -5.26 -13.91 3.72
N GLY A 601 -4.46 -12.85 3.52
CA GLY A 601 -3.76 -12.62 2.23
C GLY A 601 -2.92 -13.81 1.75
N ALA A 602 -2.28 -14.52 2.67
CA ALA A 602 -1.52 -15.74 2.36
C ALA A 602 -2.42 -16.90 1.87
N ASP A 603 -3.63 -17.04 2.41
CA ASP A 603 -4.61 -18.03 1.95
C ASP A 603 -5.26 -17.62 0.61
N GLY A 604 -5.49 -16.32 0.40
CA GLY A 604 -5.88 -15.76 -0.90
C GLY A 604 -4.87 -16.10 -2.01
N ALA A 605 -3.59 -15.88 -1.74
CA ALA A 605 -2.50 -16.24 -2.65
C ALA A 605 -2.41 -17.76 -2.91
N ARG A 606 -2.43 -18.59 -1.84
CA ARG A 606 -2.43 -20.06 -1.96
C ARG A 606 -3.61 -20.57 -2.80
N PHE A 607 -4.80 -20.00 -2.61
CA PHE A 607 -6.00 -20.40 -3.34
C PHE A 607 -5.90 -20.06 -4.83
N ILE A 608 -5.55 -18.81 -5.19
CA ILE A 608 -5.50 -18.40 -6.60
C ILE A 608 -4.39 -19.15 -7.36
N THR A 609 -3.23 -19.36 -6.76
CA THR A 609 -2.13 -20.11 -7.39
C THR A 609 -2.44 -21.61 -7.49
N TYR A 610 -3.11 -22.20 -6.48
CA TYR A 610 -3.60 -23.59 -6.61
C TYR A 610 -4.63 -23.72 -7.73
N LEU A 611 -5.62 -22.83 -7.76
CA LEU A 611 -6.66 -22.75 -8.79
C LEU A 611 -6.03 -22.60 -10.18
N GLY A 612 -5.08 -21.68 -10.34
CA GLY A 612 -4.31 -21.49 -11.57
C GLY A 612 -3.57 -22.76 -12.00
N SER A 613 -2.94 -23.47 -11.06
CA SER A 613 -2.26 -24.74 -11.35
C SER A 613 -3.21 -25.84 -11.84
N VAL A 614 -4.45 -25.88 -11.34
CA VAL A 614 -5.50 -26.85 -11.73
C VAL A 614 -6.15 -26.48 -13.07
N ILE A 615 -6.20 -25.19 -13.39
CA ILE A 615 -6.63 -24.68 -14.70
C ILE A 615 -5.57 -24.97 -15.77
N ALA A 616 -4.30 -24.72 -15.48
CA ALA A 616 -3.19 -24.91 -16.41
C ALA A 616 -2.93 -26.40 -16.74
N ASP A 617 -3.01 -27.29 -15.73
CA ASP A 617 -2.88 -28.74 -15.94
C ASP A 617 -4.21 -29.46 -15.65
N LEU A 618 -5.00 -29.67 -16.70
CA LEU A 618 -6.29 -30.37 -16.66
C LEU A 618 -6.22 -31.79 -16.05
N ARG A 619 -5.05 -32.43 -15.94
CA ARG A 619 -4.91 -33.74 -15.28
C ARG A 619 -5.19 -33.62 -13.77
N ARG A 620 -4.97 -32.44 -13.17
CA ARG A 620 -5.26 -32.11 -11.77
C ARG A 620 -6.75 -31.90 -11.46
N LEU A 621 -7.63 -31.97 -12.47
CA LEU A 621 -9.08 -32.08 -12.30
C LEU A 621 -9.57 -33.53 -12.15
N ILE A 622 -8.71 -34.51 -12.43
CA ILE A 622 -9.04 -35.95 -12.47
C ILE A 622 -8.42 -36.69 -11.28
N MET A 623 -7.20 -36.29 -10.88
CA MET A 623 -6.70 -36.51 -9.50
C MET A 623 -7.46 -35.60 -8.52
#